data_AF-A0A0D8XRW4-F1
#
_entry.id   AF-A0A0D8XRW4-F1
#
_cell.length_a   1.000
_cell.length_b   1.000
_cell.length_c   1.000
_cell.angle_alpha   90.00
_cell.angle_beta   90.00
_cell.angle_gamma   90.00
#
_symmetry.space_group_name_H-M   'P 1'
#
loop_
_entity.id
_entity.type
_entity.pdbx_description
1 polymer ?
#
loop_
_entity_poly.entity_id
_entity_poly.type
_entity_poly.pdbx_seq_one_letter_code
_entity_poly.pdbx_strand_id
1 'polypeptide(L)'
;MDAMFSSPNRWKNRFCEMDDADQFLVCNCVDEFVSMIQSQQFRARFLPENWAQRRFVELQLLLTDDFRKRLAHIAKQSESPWREPFTNVMNAVWYLKHVVEEWSDCCLLNGITSTGKREVFDDSSAMFSHVWNQMAEDVTRSLALRIIDELRPYQQQFWCVLEPQSGSREITPLFCPVLMMIRTTFTATSKLISKASLEELLRRMSSTLANVITEEVVNVTPFCAEGATQMLFDIESGLLPLLSHIFARSGVSLNMNYDDAFTTLIGSLKLLSLSWPVVTLLREEIDKVPDEVAEEKLFEMKIYGLNKERAKNLFRLRSDIK
;
A
#
# COMPACT_ATOMS: atom_id res chain seq x y z
N MET A 1 27.76 16.57 -0.81
CA MET A 1 26.93 15.36 -0.59
C MET A 1 27.40 14.54 0.61
N ASP A 2 28.66 14.12 0.72
CA ASP A 2 29.11 13.29 1.86
C ASP A 2 28.89 13.93 3.23
N ALA A 3 29.11 15.23 3.34
CA ALA A 3 28.84 15.98 4.57
C ALA A 3 27.35 15.90 5.00
N MET A 4 26.41 15.97 4.03
CA MET A 4 24.96 15.89 4.29
C MET A 4 24.57 14.53 4.87
N PHE A 5 25.13 13.44 4.33
CA PHE A 5 24.89 12.08 4.83
C PHE A 5 25.69 11.73 6.08
N SER A 6 26.71 12.50 6.43
CA SER A 6 27.50 12.32 7.66
C SER A 6 26.93 13.11 8.83
N SER A 7 25.98 14.03 8.58
CA SER A 7 25.35 14.84 9.61
C SER A 7 24.59 13.97 10.63
N PRO A 8 24.70 14.27 11.95
CA PRO A 8 23.98 13.53 12.99
C PRO A 8 22.46 13.72 12.90
N ASN A 9 21.99 14.82 12.33
CA ASN A 9 20.57 15.15 12.21
C ASN A 9 19.99 14.89 10.82
N ARG A 10 20.72 14.17 9.94
CA ARG A 10 20.38 14.00 8.52
C ARG A 10 18.96 13.49 8.25
N TRP A 11 18.45 12.60 9.11
CA TRP A 11 17.14 11.97 8.94
C TRP A 11 16.01 12.69 9.68
N LYS A 12 16.32 13.65 10.54
CA LYS A 12 15.28 14.45 11.21
C LYS A 12 14.54 15.29 10.18
N ASN A 13 13.23 15.43 10.38
CA ASN A 13 12.39 16.30 9.56
C ASN A 13 12.90 17.75 9.65
N ARG A 14 12.88 18.47 8.52
CA ARG A 14 13.31 19.87 8.44
C ARG A 14 12.46 20.82 9.29
N PHE A 15 11.23 20.43 9.62
CA PHE A 15 10.27 21.22 10.41
C PHE A 15 9.76 20.46 11.64
N CYS A 16 10.66 19.95 12.49
CA CYS A 16 10.31 19.15 13.68
C CYS A 16 9.22 19.76 14.60
N GLU A 17 9.03 21.08 14.61
CA GLU A 17 8.05 21.78 15.46
C GLU A 17 6.73 22.10 14.72
N MET A 18 6.67 21.90 13.40
CA MET A 18 5.52 22.18 12.54
C MET A 18 5.30 21.07 11.50
N ASP A 19 5.49 19.80 11.89
CA ASP A 19 5.34 18.64 11.00
C ASP A 19 3.95 18.59 10.32
N ASP A 20 2.91 19.12 10.95
CA ASP A 20 1.56 19.20 10.37
C ASP A 20 1.50 20.02 9.07
N ALA A 21 2.40 21.00 8.93
CA ALA A 21 2.53 21.86 7.75
C ALA A 21 3.40 21.22 6.65
N ASP A 22 4.29 20.29 6.97
CA ASP A 22 5.13 19.62 5.98
C ASP A 22 4.41 18.42 5.35
N GLN A 23 3.79 18.65 4.20
CA GLN A 23 3.09 17.59 3.46
C GLN A 23 4.03 16.44 3.03
N PHE A 24 5.34 16.68 3.01
CA PHE A 24 6.35 15.75 2.50
C PHE A 24 7.23 15.11 3.57
N LEU A 25 7.20 15.60 4.82
CA LEU A 25 8.06 15.13 5.92
C LEU A 25 9.53 14.97 5.48
N VAL A 26 10.08 16.04 4.90
CA VAL A 26 11.41 16.00 4.26
C VAL A 26 12.49 15.99 5.32
N CYS A 27 13.46 15.09 5.19
CA CYS A 27 14.60 15.05 6.10
C CYS A 27 15.68 16.08 5.75
N ASN A 28 16.43 16.53 6.77
CA ASN A 28 17.44 17.59 6.65
C ASN A 28 18.44 17.39 5.51
N CYS A 29 18.95 16.17 5.29
CA CYS A 29 19.93 15.95 4.22
C CYS A 29 19.38 16.21 2.82
N VAL A 30 18.07 16.03 2.62
CA VAL A 30 17.39 16.28 1.36
C VAL A 30 17.07 17.76 1.22
N ASP A 31 16.65 18.40 2.31
CA ASP A 31 16.39 19.83 2.34
C ASP A 31 17.67 20.65 2.06
N GLU A 32 18.80 20.27 2.66
CA GLU A 32 20.12 20.83 2.37
C GLU A 32 20.53 20.63 0.91
N PHE A 33 20.27 19.44 0.35
CA PHE A 33 20.57 19.14 -1.05
C PHE A 33 19.74 19.99 -2.01
N VAL A 34 18.42 20.06 -1.81
CA VAL A 34 17.51 20.85 -2.66
C VAL A 34 17.83 22.34 -2.54
N SER A 35 18.06 22.85 -1.32
CA SER A 35 18.46 24.24 -1.07
C SER A 35 19.76 24.59 -1.78
N MET A 36 20.75 23.69 -1.76
CA MET A 36 21.98 23.84 -2.50
C MET A 36 21.69 23.97 -4.00
N ILE A 37 20.94 23.03 -4.61
CA ILE A 37 20.63 23.07 -6.04
C ILE A 37 19.86 24.34 -6.42
N GLN A 38 18.86 24.75 -5.64
CA GLN A 38 18.09 25.97 -5.89
C GLN A 38 18.95 27.24 -5.82
N SER A 39 19.85 27.32 -4.83
CA SER A 39 20.83 28.42 -4.75
C SER A 39 21.71 28.49 -6.00
N GLN A 40 22.16 27.32 -6.49
CA GLN A 40 22.94 27.24 -7.72
C GLN A 40 22.14 27.65 -8.96
N GLN A 41 20.90 27.19 -9.08
CA GLN A 41 19.96 27.56 -10.17
C GLN A 41 19.77 29.08 -10.24
N PHE A 42 19.54 29.72 -9.10
CA PHE A 42 19.36 31.16 -9.01
C PHE A 42 20.58 31.93 -9.53
N ARG A 43 21.79 31.40 -9.34
CA ARG A 43 23.02 32.02 -9.86
C ARG A 43 23.23 31.72 -11.33
N ALA A 44 22.92 30.49 -11.75
CA ALA A 44 23.10 30.03 -13.13
C ALA A 44 22.25 30.83 -14.14
N ARG A 45 21.07 31.33 -13.76
CA ARG A 45 20.21 32.15 -14.63
C ARG A 45 20.86 33.46 -15.10
N PHE A 46 21.87 33.95 -14.37
CA PHE A 46 22.60 35.18 -14.70
C PHE A 46 23.84 34.92 -15.56
N LEU A 47 24.12 33.66 -15.92
CA LEU A 47 25.24 33.35 -16.79
C LEU A 47 24.96 33.96 -18.18
N PRO A 48 25.91 34.70 -18.77
CA PRO A 48 25.70 35.41 -20.02
C PRO A 48 25.57 34.47 -21.23
N GLU A 49 26.11 33.25 -21.12
CA GLU A 49 26.20 32.31 -22.22
C GLU A 49 25.18 31.17 -22.08
N ASN A 50 24.36 30.96 -23.11
CA ASN A 50 23.32 29.91 -23.13
C ASN A 50 23.88 28.49 -22.98
N TRP A 51 25.11 28.22 -23.44
CA TRP A 51 25.73 26.91 -23.29
C TRP A 51 26.11 26.63 -21.82
N ALA A 52 26.52 27.67 -21.07
CA ALA A 52 26.86 27.55 -19.65
C ALA A 52 25.61 27.25 -18.82
N GLN A 53 24.48 27.91 -19.13
CA GLN A 53 23.17 27.60 -18.53
C GLN A 53 22.74 26.16 -18.82
N ARG A 54 22.92 25.68 -20.06
CA ARG A 54 22.62 24.29 -20.43
C ARG A 54 23.49 23.28 -19.70
N ARG A 55 24.79 23.57 -19.57
CA ARG A 55 25.74 22.70 -18.85
C ARG A 55 25.40 22.61 -17.37
N PHE A 56 24.92 23.70 -16.79
CA PHE A 56 24.43 23.71 -15.42
C PHE A 56 23.22 22.79 -15.22
N VAL A 57 22.25 22.81 -16.14
CA VAL A 57 21.09 21.90 -16.10
C VAL A 57 21.52 20.42 -16.16
N GLU A 58 22.51 20.09 -17.00
CA GLU A 58 23.07 18.73 -17.06
C GLU A 58 23.74 18.32 -15.75
N LEU A 59 24.50 19.23 -15.12
CA LEU A 59 25.10 18.97 -13.81
C LEU A 59 24.04 18.78 -12.74
N GLN A 60 22.98 19.58 -12.74
CA GLN A 60 21.86 19.44 -11.81
C GLN A 60 21.22 18.04 -11.92
N LEU A 61 20.91 17.59 -13.14
CA LEU A 61 20.36 16.26 -13.38
C LEU A 61 21.30 15.16 -12.90
N LEU A 62 22.60 15.26 -13.21
CA LEU A 62 23.62 14.32 -12.77
C LEU A 62 23.70 14.23 -11.24
N LEU A 63 23.75 15.38 -10.55
CA LEU A 63 23.81 15.42 -9.08
C LEU A 63 22.54 14.83 -8.45
N THR A 64 21.38 15.08 -9.05
CA THR A 64 20.10 14.56 -8.59
C THR A 64 20.01 13.05 -8.75
N ASP A 65 20.49 12.52 -9.87
CA ASP A 65 20.54 11.07 -10.12
C ASP A 65 21.52 10.36 -9.19
N ASP A 66 22.71 10.94 -8.94
CA ASP A 66 23.67 10.40 -7.97
C ASP A 66 23.09 10.40 -6.55
N PHE A 67 22.37 11.45 -6.16
CA PHE A 67 21.70 11.52 -4.87
C PHE A 67 20.61 10.45 -4.75
N ARG A 68 19.80 10.25 -5.79
CA ARG A 68 18.78 9.19 -5.87
C ARG A 68 19.39 7.80 -5.69
N LYS A 69 20.47 7.48 -6.42
CA LYS A 69 21.17 6.19 -6.30
C LYS A 69 21.66 5.96 -4.88
N ARG A 70 22.17 7.01 -4.24
CA ARG A 70 22.66 6.93 -2.86
C ARG A 70 21.53 6.71 -1.84
N LEU A 71 20.40 7.40 -2.01
CA LEU A 71 19.19 7.14 -1.23
C LEU A 71 18.70 5.70 -1.39
N ALA A 72 18.60 5.20 -2.63
CA ALA A 72 18.20 3.82 -2.90
C ALA A 72 19.17 2.80 -2.27
N HIS A 73 20.48 3.08 -2.30
CA HIS A 73 21.48 2.24 -1.66
C HIS A 73 21.31 2.21 -0.14
N ILE A 74 21.08 3.36 0.49
CA ILE A 74 20.81 3.46 1.93
C ILE A 74 19.56 2.67 2.30
N ALA A 75 18.47 2.82 1.54
CA ALA A 75 17.24 2.06 1.75
C ALA A 75 17.48 0.55 1.71
N LYS A 76 18.27 0.07 0.74
CA LYS A 76 18.61 -1.34 0.57
C LYS A 76 19.48 -1.89 1.72
N GLN A 77 20.25 -1.02 2.39
CA GLN A 77 21.08 -1.39 3.55
C GLN A 77 20.32 -1.35 4.88
N SER A 78 19.11 -0.80 4.91
CA SER A 78 18.27 -0.82 6.11
C SER A 78 17.95 -2.25 6.52
N GLU A 79 18.06 -2.55 7.82
CA GLU A 79 17.72 -3.86 8.38
C GLU A 79 16.26 -4.24 8.16
N SER A 80 15.38 -3.25 8.08
CA SER A 80 13.94 -3.43 7.97
C SER A 80 13.27 -2.21 7.35
N PRO A 81 12.18 -2.38 6.58
CA PRO A 81 11.40 -1.25 6.07
C PRO A 81 10.69 -0.44 7.16
N TRP A 82 10.65 -0.96 8.39
CA TRP A 82 10.02 -0.33 9.56
C TRP A 82 11.02 0.45 10.44
N ARG A 83 12.29 0.56 10.04
CA ARG A 83 13.37 1.20 10.82
C ARG A 83 13.94 2.42 10.08
N GLU A 84 14.41 3.40 10.85
CA GLU A 84 15.17 4.52 10.29
C GLU A 84 16.44 3.98 9.59
N PRO A 85 16.77 4.44 8.38
CA PRO A 85 16.19 5.59 7.68
C PRO A 85 15.17 5.25 6.59
N PHE A 86 14.64 4.03 6.53
CA PHE A 86 13.87 3.56 5.37
C PHE A 86 12.69 4.48 5.03
N THR A 87 11.84 4.81 6.01
CA THR A 87 10.68 5.70 5.80
C THR A 87 11.09 7.14 5.46
N ASN A 88 12.18 7.65 6.05
CA ASN A 88 12.73 8.97 5.73
C ASN A 88 13.20 9.02 4.26
N VAL A 89 13.82 7.93 3.80
CA VAL A 89 14.22 7.79 2.39
C VAL A 89 12.98 7.69 1.49
N MET A 90 11.91 6.99 1.88
CA MET A 90 10.67 6.97 1.09
C MET A 90 10.10 8.37 0.90
N ASN A 91 10.00 9.14 1.99
CA ASN A 91 9.54 10.53 1.96
C ASN A 91 10.45 11.40 1.07
N ALA A 92 11.76 11.23 1.19
CA ALA A 92 12.77 11.92 0.38
C ALA A 92 12.63 11.63 -1.12
N VAL A 93 12.50 10.36 -1.50
CA VAL A 93 12.36 9.92 -2.89
C VAL A 93 11.06 10.47 -3.49
N TRP A 94 9.96 10.44 -2.73
CA TRP A 94 8.70 11.02 -3.16
C TRP A 94 8.81 12.54 -3.34
N TYR A 95 9.40 13.25 -2.38
CA TYR A 95 9.58 14.69 -2.48
C TYR A 95 10.47 15.09 -3.66
N LEU A 96 11.61 14.42 -3.86
CA LEU A 96 12.53 14.71 -4.96
C LEU A 96 11.91 14.45 -6.33
N LYS A 97 11.00 13.48 -6.46
CA LYS A 97 10.18 13.31 -7.66
C LYS A 97 9.45 14.62 -8.02
N HIS A 98 8.71 15.19 -7.07
CA HIS A 98 7.96 16.44 -7.26
C HIS A 98 8.90 17.63 -7.55
N VAL A 99 10.02 17.73 -6.85
CA VAL A 99 11.03 18.79 -7.09
C VAL A 99 11.58 18.73 -8.52
N VAL A 100 11.85 17.53 -9.04
CA VAL A 100 12.33 17.35 -10.42
C VAL A 100 11.27 17.73 -11.45
N GLU A 101 10.00 17.41 -11.18
CA GLU A 101 8.86 17.83 -12.01
C GLU A 101 8.73 19.36 -12.04
N GLU A 102 8.80 20.03 -10.88
CA GLU A 102 8.78 21.49 -10.78
C GLU A 102 9.96 22.15 -11.52
N TRP A 103 11.15 21.56 -11.44
CA TRP A 103 12.32 22.03 -12.18
C TRP A 103 12.15 21.89 -13.70
N SER A 104 11.52 20.80 -14.16
CA SER A 104 11.18 20.59 -15.57
C SER A 104 10.31 21.73 -16.08
N ASP A 105 9.23 22.04 -15.36
CA ASP A 105 8.28 23.10 -15.71
C ASP A 105 8.95 24.49 -15.73
N CYS A 106 9.78 24.79 -14.75
CA CYS A 106 10.53 26.05 -14.71
C CYS A 106 11.52 26.17 -15.90
N CYS A 107 12.18 25.07 -16.29
CA CYS A 107 13.10 25.06 -17.42
C CYS A 107 12.37 25.22 -18.77
N LEU A 108 11.12 24.75 -18.87
CA LEU A 108 10.25 24.96 -20.03
C LEU A 108 9.84 26.42 -20.15
N LEU A 109 9.36 27.02 -19.06
CA LEU A 109 8.90 28.42 -19.04
C LEU A 109 10.01 29.42 -19.39
N ASN A 110 11.25 29.13 -18.97
CA ASN A 110 12.40 30.00 -19.24
C ASN A 110 13.03 29.80 -20.63
N GLY A 111 12.49 28.90 -21.47
CA GLY A 111 13.03 28.63 -22.81
C GLY A 111 14.42 27.98 -22.83
N ILE A 112 14.87 27.46 -21.69
CA ILE A 112 16.20 26.85 -21.52
C ILE A 112 16.24 25.45 -22.17
N THR A 113 15.08 24.83 -22.34
CA THR A 113 14.92 23.46 -22.86
C THR A 113 14.25 23.43 -24.23
N SER A 114 14.87 22.73 -25.18
CA SER A 114 14.20 22.20 -26.38
C SER A 114 13.43 20.93 -25.99
N THR A 115 12.47 20.50 -26.83
CA THR A 115 11.62 19.31 -26.62
C THR A 115 12.36 18.09 -26.02
N GLY A 116 13.57 17.77 -26.49
CA GLY A 116 14.35 16.62 -25.99
C GLY A 116 14.97 16.73 -24.58
N LYS A 117 14.95 17.89 -23.89
CA LYS A 117 15.41 17.98 -22.49
C LYS A 117 14.27 17.78 -21.48
N ARG A 118 13.01 18.00 -21.90
CA ARG A 118 11.84 17.66 -21.08
C ARG A 118 11.79 16.16 -20.80
N GLU A 119 12.02 15.37 -21.84
CA GLU A 119 12.12 13.91 -21.77
C GLU A 119 13.14 13.45 -20.72
N VAL A 120 14.28 14.16 -20.57
CA VAL A 120 15.31 13.80 -19.58
C VAL A 120 14.86 14.07 -18.13
N PHE A 121 14.12 15.15 -17.88
CA PHE A 121 13.54 15.40 -16.55
C PHE A 121 12.42 14.42 -16.24
N ASP A 122 11.59 14.10 -17.24
CA ASP A 122 10.51 13.11 -17.13
C ASP A 122 11.09 11.72 -16.82
N ASP A 123 12.18 11.33 -17.49
CA ASP A 123 12.94 10.11 -17.20
C ASP A 123 13.47 10.11 -15.76
N SER A 124 14.04 11.23 -15.30
CA SER A 124 14.53 11.36 -13.93
C SER A 124 13.40 11.22 -12.91
N SER A 125 12.24 11.85 -13.12
CA SER A 125 11.06 11.70 -12.25
C SER A 125 10.55 10.25 -12.24
N ALA A 126 10.51 9.59 -13.41
CA ALA A 126 10.14 8.19 -13.53
C ALA A 126 11.08 7.28 -12.72
N MET A 127 12.38 7.59 -12.68
CA MET A 127 13.35 6.85 -11.88
C MET A 127 13.14 7.02 -10.36
N PHE A 128 12.73 8.19 -9.88
CA PHE A 128 12.33 8.35 -8.47
C PHE A 128 11.05 7.56 -8.17
N SER A 129 10.06 7.63 -9.07
CA SER A 129 8.81 6.86 -8.95
C SER A 129 9.10 5.36 -8.87
N HIS A 130 10.03 4.86 -9.69
CA HIS A 130 10.45 3.46 -9.67
C HIS A 130 11.08 3.06 -8.33
N VAL A 131 12.01 3.86 -7.81
CA VAL A 131 12.64 3.58 -6.50
C VAL A 131 11.60 3.58 -5.39
N TRP A 132 10.68 4.54 -5.38
CA TRP A 132 9.60 4.59 -4.38
C TRP A 132 8.71 3.35 -4.46
N ASN A 133 8.34 2.93 -5.67
CA ASN A 133 7.54 1.72 -5.88
C ASN A 133 8.22 0.45 -5.37
N GLN A 134 9.53 0.32 -5.57
CA GLN A 134 10.31 -0.80 -5.02
C GLN A 134 10.31 -0.78 -3.48
N MET A 135 10.49 0.40 -2.88
CA MET A 135 10.46 0.53 -1.42
C MET A 135 9.08 0.22 -0.84
N ALA A 136 8.01 0.68 -1.49
CA ALA A 136 6.64 0.38 -1.09
C ALA A 136 6.35 -1.14 -1.17
N GLU A 137 6.90 -1.80 -2.17
CA GLU A 137 6.82 -3.26 -2.34
C GLU A 137 7.59 -4.02 -1.24
N ASP A 138 8.73 -3.50 -0.78
CA ASP A 138 9.45 -4.08 0.36
C ASP A 138 8.66 -3.92 1.68
N VAL A 139 7.95 -2.80 1.85
CA VAL A 139 7.02 -2.58 2.98
C VAL A 139 5.88 -3.59 2.95
N THR A 140 5.19 -3.75 1.81
CA THR A 140 4.07 -4.69 1.69
C THR A 140 4.51 -6.13 1.85
N ARG A 141 5.65 -6.53 1.29
CA ARG A 141 6.21 -7.88 1.48
C ARG A 141 6.52 -8.15 2.95
N SER A 142 7.15 -7.21 3.65
CA SER A 142 7.42 -7.36 5.08
C SER A 142 6.14 -7.40 5.91
N LEU A 143 5.14 -6.61 5.55
CA LEU A 143 3.81 -6.63 6.18
C LEU A 143 3.12 -7.99 6.00
N ALA A 144 3.15 -8.54 4.78
CA ALA A 144 2.56 -9.83 4.48
C ALA A 144 3.12 -10.93 5.39
N LEU A 145 4.46 -11.03 5.51
CA LEU A 145 5.10 -12.02 6.38
C LEU A 145 4.66 -11.89 7.85
N ARG A 146 4.51 -10.67 8.35
CA ARG A 146 4.01 -10.42 9.72
C ARG A 146 2.56 -10.82 9.88
N ILE A 147 1.70 -10.52 8.90
CA ILE A 147 0.29 -10.92 8.91
C ILE A 147 0.17 -12.43 8.91
N ILE A 148 0.93 -13.14 8.06
CA ILE A 148 0.91 -14.61 7.97
C ILE A 148 1.23 -15.24 9.33
N ASP A 149 2.27 -14.75 9.99
CA ASP A 149 2.70 -15.31 11.28
C ASP A 149 1.62 -15.11 12.36
N GLU A 150 1.02 -13.93 12.43
CA GLU A 150 -0.05 -13.59 13.37
C GLU A 150 -1.39 -14.30 13.05
N LEU A 151 -1.68 -14.59 11.78
CA LEU A 151 -2.91 -15.28 11.37
C LEU A 151 -2.88 -16.78 11.66
N ARG A 152 -1.71 -17.38 11.89
CA ARG A 152 -1.57 -18.84 12.03
C ARG A 152 -2.50 -19.45 13.11
N PRO A 153 -2.63 -18.89 14.33
CA PRO A 153 -3.56 -19.43 15.31
C PRO A 153 -5.02 -19.29 14.88
N TYR A 154 -5.38 -18.18 14.24
CA TYR A 154 -6.73 -17.91 13.75
C TYR A 154 -7.13 -18.89 12.63
N GLN A 155 -6.22 -19.17 11.70
CA GLN A 155 -6.41 -20.17 10.65
C GLN A 155 -6.68 -21.57 11.21
N GLN A 156 -5.98 -21.97 12.28
CA GLN A 156 -6.05 -23.32 12.87
C GLN A 156 -7.30 -23.58 13.72
N GLN A 157 -8.19 -22.59 13.87
CA GLN A 157 -9.46 -22.78 14.55
C GLN A 157 -10.33 -23.80 13.80
N PHE A 158 -11.20 -24.51 14.53
CA PHE A 158 -12.10 -25.53 13.99
C PHE A 158 -13.30 -24.92 13.25
N TRP A 159 -13.04 -24.16 12.18
CA TRP A 159 -14.04 -23.46 11.37
C TRP A 159 -15.10 -24.38 10.74
N CYS A 160 -14.79 -25.66 10.55
CA CYS A 160 -15.71 -26.65 10.01
C CYS A 160 -16.69 -27.25 11.03
N VAL A 161 -16.50 -27.01 12.33
CA VAL A 161 -17.31 -27.58 13.42
C VAL A 161 -17.89 -26.48 14.32
N LEU A 162 -17.92 -25.23 13.84
CA LEU A 162 -18.49 -24.14 14.63
C LEU A 162 -20.02 -24.34 14.77
N GLU A 163 -20.50 -24.30 16.01
CA GLU A 163 -21.93 -24.38 16.29
C GLU A 163 -22.62 -23.01 16.17
N PRO A 164 -23.90 -22.96 15.77
CA PRO A 164 -24.65 -21.71 15.71
C PRO A 164 -24.70 -21.01 17.06
N GLN A 165 -24.34 -19.72 17.09
CA GLN A 165 -24.42 -18.93 18.32
C GLN A 165 -25.87 -18.47 18.59
N SER A 166 -26.34 -18.70 19.81
CA SER A 166 -27.71 -18.31 20.26
C SER A 166 -27.80 -16.86 20.77
N GLY A 167 -26.87 -15.97 20.40
CA GLY A 167 -26.76 -14.61 20.94
C GLY A 167 -26.09 -13.63 19.97
N SER A 168 -25.69 -12.46 20.48
CA SER A 168 -24.89 -11.50 19.70
C SER A 168 -23.54 -12.14 19.34
N ARG A 169 -23.15 -12.08 18.07
CA ARG A 169 -21.81 -12.47 17.65
C ARG A 169 -20.78 -11.51 18.26
N GLU A 170 -19.65 -12.07 18.68
CA GLU A 170 -18.47 -11.33 19.13
C GLU A 170 -17.30 -11.62 18.20
N ILE A 171 -16.30 -10.74 18.22
CA ILE A 171 -15.07 -10.96 17.45
C ILE A 171 -14.33 -12.17 18.02
N THR A 172 -13.93 -13.08 17.15
CA THR A 172 -13.13 -14.26 17.52
C THR A 172 -11.87 -13.82 18.27
N PRO A 173 -11.62 -14.32 19.51
CA PRO A 173 -10.48 -13.88 20.32
C PRO A 173 -9.12 -14.07 19.65
N LEU A 174 -8.96 -15.11 18.82
CA LEU A 174 -7.73 -15.38 18.06
C LEU A 174 -7.47 -14.35 16.94
N PHE A 175 -8.46 -13.56 16.56
CA PHE A 175 -8.30 -12.48 15.59
C PHE A 175 -7.84 -11.16 16.23
N CYS A 176 -8.04 -11.01 17.55
CA CYS A 176 -7.67 -9.79 18.28
C CYS A 176 -6.16 -9.43 18.18
N PRO A 177 -5.21 -10.38 18.29
CA PRO A 177 -3.78 -10.10 18.06
C PRO A 177 -3.51 -9.54 16.67
N VAL A 178 -4.16 -10.10 15.64
CA VAL A 178 -4.05 -9.64 14.24
C VAL A 178 -4.55 -8.20 14.11
N LEU A 179 -5.72 -7.90 14.66
CA LEU A 179 -6.28 -6.53 14.69
C LEU A 179 -5.33 -5.55 15.39
N MET A 180 -4.72 -5.94 16.50
CA MET A 180 -3.77 -5.09 17.22
C MET A 180 -2.47 -4.86 16.43
N MET A 181 -1.95 -5.90 15.78
CA MET A 181 -0.78 -5.79 14.92
C MET A 181 -1.04 -4.89 13.71
N ILE A 182 -2.20 -5.02 13.06
CA ILE A 182 -2.63 -4.14 11.96
C ILE A 182 -2.77 -2.70 12.46
N ARG A 183 -3.47 -2.50 13.59
CA ARG A 183 -3.67 -1.17 14.17
C ARG A 183 -2.35 -0.47 14.43
N THR A 184 -1.41 -1.15 15.09
CA THR A 184 -0.11 -0.59 15.46
C THR A 184 0.72 -0.27 14.22
N THR A 185 0.78 -1.19 13.26
CA THR A 185 1.59 -1.03 12.04
C THR A 185 1.06 0.07 11.13
N PHE A 186 -0.25 0.10 10.85
CA PHE A 186 -0.87 1.13 10.00
C PHE A 186 -0.81 2.51 10.67
N THR A 187 -1.08 2.60 11.98
CA THR A 187 -0.99 3.89 12.70
C THR A 187 0.45 4.41 12.75
N ALA A 188 1.45 3.54 12.93
CA ALA A 188 2.85 3.93 12.88
C ALA A 188 3.24 4.44 11.48
N THR A 189 2.77 3.75 10.42
CA THR A 189 2.99 4.16 9.03
C THR A 189 2.40 5.53 8.76
N SER A 190 1.16 5.79 9.20
CA SER A 190 0.50 7.11 9.07
C SER A 190 1.22 8.26 9.74
N LYS A 191 2.13 7.98 10.69
CA LYS A 191 2.95 9.01 11.35
C LYS A 191 4.30 9.22 10.67
N LEU A 192 4.85 8.18 10.06
CA LEU A 192 6.21 8.20 9.49
C LEU A 192 6.23 8.53 8.00
N ILE A 193 5.13 8.29 7.30
CA ILE A 193 5.01 8.53 5.86
C ILE A 193 4.28 9.84 5.60
N SER A 194 4.77 10.57 4.62
CA SER A 194 4.27 11.90 4.26
C SER A 194 2.83 11.87 3.76
N LYS A 195 2.05 12.92 4.07
CA LYS A 195 0.65 13.05 3.62
C LYS A 195 0.53 12.90 2.10
N ALA A 196 1.51 13.41 1.35
CA ALA A 196 1.55 13.35 -0.11
C ALA A 196 1.67 11.95 -0.71
N SER A 197 2.15 10.96 0.06
CA SER A 197 2.36 9.57 -0.41
C SER A 197 1.61 8.52 0.42
N LEU A 198 1.02 8.94 1.54
CA LEU A 198 0.41 8.04 2.53
C LEU A 198 -0.76 7.25 1.97
N GLU A 199 -1.66 7.90 1.22
CA GLU A 199 -2.84 7.22 0.64
C GLU A 199 -2.42 6.06 -0.26
N GLU A 200 -1.43 6.28 -1.13
CA GLU A 200 -0.93 5.27 -2.05
C GLU A 200 -0.30 4.08 -1.31
N LEU A 201 0.49 4.33 -0.26
CA LEU A 201 1.08 3.26 0.53
C LEU A 201 0.02 2.48 1.33
N LEU A 202 -0.91 3.17 2.00
CA LEU A 202 -1.97 2.53 2.76
C LEU A 202 -2.88 1.68 1.88
N ARG A 203 -3.18 2.13 0.66
CA ARG A 203 -3.93 1.36 -0.34
C ARG A 203 -3.23 0.03 -0.65
N ARG A 204 -1.93 0.05 -0.90
CA ARG A 204 -1.14 -1.18 -1.16
C ARG A 204 -1.06 -2.10 0.05
N MET A 205 -0.85 -1.54 1.25
CA MET A 205 -0.84 -2.30 2.49
C MET A 205 -2.19 -2.99 2.75
N SER A 206 -3.29 -2.29 2.52
CA SER A 206 -4.65 -2.83 2.63
C SER A 206 -4.93 -3.95 1.64
N SER A 207 -4.61 -3.75 0.37
CA SER A 207 -4.77 -4.79 -0.65
C SER A 207 -3.94 -6.04 -0.30
N THR A 208 -2.69 -5.84 0.15
CA THR A 208 -1.83 -6.93 0.63
C THR A 208 -2.47 -7.69 1.80
N LEU A 209 -3.04 -6.96 2.77
CA LEU A 209 -3.72 -7.58 3.90
C LEU A 209 -4.91 -8.44 3.47
N ALA A 210 -5.76 -7.95 2.57
CA ALA A 210 -6.89 -8.72 2.06
C ALA A 210 -6.44 -9.96 1.28
N ASN A 211 -5.40 -9.83 0.44
CA ASN A 211 -4.82 -10.94 -0.31
C ASN A 211 -4.25 -12.02 0.63
N VAL A 212 -3.50 -11.62 1.66
CA VAL A 212 -2.92 -12.57 2.64
C VAL A 212 -4.03 -13.32 3.38
N ILE A 213 -5.06 -12.63 3.91
CA ILE A 213 -6.18 -13.32 4.58
C ILE A 213 -6.86 -14.30 3.62
N THR A 214 -7.03 -13.88 2.38
CA THR A 214 -7.66 -14.69 1.34
C THR A 214 -6.85 -15.95 1.03
N GLU A 215 -5.57 -15.80 0.76
CA GLU A 215 -4.67 -16.88 0.32
C GLU A 215 -4.32 -17.84 1.45
N GLU A 216 -4.02 -17.29 2.63
CA GLU A 216 -3.44 -18.04 3.74
C GLU A 216 -4.49 -18.56 4.72
N VAL A 217 -5.71 -18.01 4.69
CA VAL A 217 -6.81 -18.46 5.54
C VAL A 217 -7.95 -19.00 4.70
N VAL A 218 -8.60 -18.15 3.89
CA VAL A 218 -9.86 -18.51 3.23
C VAL A 218 -9.67 -19.66 2.24
N ASN A 219 -8.61 -19.63 1.42
CA ASN A 219 -8.41 -20.61 0.35
C ASN A 219 -7.94 -21.99 0.81
N VAL A 220 -7.52 -22.13 2.07
CA VAL A 220 -6.89 -23.36 2.59
C VAL A 220 -7.64 -23.97 3.77
N THR A 221 -8.64 -23.26 4.30
CA THR A 221 -9.39 -23.68 5.49
C THR A 221 -10.72 -24.33 5.09
N PRO A 222 -11.04 -25.54 5.60
CA PRO A 222 -12.38 -26.09 5.48
C PRO A 222 -13.40 -25.36 6.37
N PHE A 223 -14.58 -25.06 5.83
CA PHE A 223 -15.63 -24.29 6.51
C PHE A 223 -16.95 -25.06 6.58
N CYS A 224 -17.67 -24.88 7.70
CA CYS A 224 -19.13 -24.96 7.70
C CYS A 224 -19.71 -23.56 7.46
N ALA A 225 -21.00 -23.46 7.12
CA ALA A 225 -21.66 -22.17 6.90
C ALA A 225 -21.50 -21.21 8.09
N GLU A 226 -21.58 -21.75 9.31
CA GLU A 226 -21.50 -20.97 10.54
C GLU A 226 -20.07 -20.44 10.81
N GLY A 227 -19.05 -21.26 10.57
CA GLY A 227 -17.65 -20.84 10.67
C GLY A 227 -17.30 -19.75 9.66
N ALA A 228 -17.75 -19.89 8.42
CA ALA A 228 -17.57 -18.85 7.40
C ALA A 228 -18.31 -17.55 7.78
N THR A 229 -19.52 -17.66 8.35
CA THR A 229 -20.29 -16.51 8.81
C THR A 229 -19.60 -15.79 9.97
N GLN A 230 -18.97 -16.53 10.89
CA GLN A 230 -18.20 -15.96 11.98
C GLN A 230 -16.95 -15.22 11.47
N MET A 231 -16.22 -15.81 10.51
CA MET A 231 -15.07 -15.14 9.91
C MET A 231 -15.48 -13.89 9.12
N LEU A 232 -16.60 -13.96 8.38
CA LEU A 232 -17.17 -12.79 7.72
C LEU A 232 -17.50 -11.68 8.74
N PHE A 233 -18.08 -12.04 9.89
CA PHE A 233 -18.36 -11.10 10.97
C PHE A 233 -17.07 -10.47 11.52
N ASP A 234 -16.02 -11.25 11.75
CA ASP A 234 -14.72 -10.75 12.23
C ASP A 234 -14.11 -9.70 11.26
N ILE A 235 -14.24 -9.93 9.95
CA ILE A 235 -13.79 -8.99 8.92
C ILE A 235 -14.68 -7.74 8.88
N GLU A 236 -16.00 -7.90 8.75
CA GLU A 236 -16.93 -6.78 8.57
C GLU A 236 -17.10 -5.92 9.82
N SER A 237 -17.07 -6.52 11.00
CA SER A 237 -17.29 -5.84 12.29
C SER A 237 -16.00 -5.53 13.06
N GLY A 238 -14.90 -6.21 12.73
CA GLY A 238 -13.60 -5.98 13.35
C GLY A 238 -12.63 -5.22 12.45
N LEU A 239 -12.26 -5.83 11.32
CA LEU A 239 -11.19 -5.31 10.48
C LEU A 239 -11.58 -4.06 9.68
N LEU A 240 -12.73 -4.07 9.00
CA LEU A 240 -13.15 -2.93 8.17
C LEU A 240 -13.35 -1.64 8.99
N PRO A 241 -14.01 -1.66 10.17
CA PRO A 241 -14.16 -0.46 11.00
C PRO A 241 -12.81 0.03 11.53
N LEU A 242 -11.90 -0.89 11.88
CA LEU A 242 -10.54 -0.54 12.31
C LEU A 242 -9.79 0.24 11.23
N LEU A 243 -9.76 -0.29 9.99
CA LEU A 243 -9.09 0.38 8.87
C LEU A 243 -9.74 1.73 8.55
N SER A 244 -11.08 1.77 8.51
CA SER A 244 -11.83 3.02 8.28
C SER A 244 -11.50 4.10 9.31
N HIS A 245 -11.38 3.71 10.58
CA HIS A 245 -10.99 4.63 11.66
C HIS A 245 -9.56 5.15 11.46
N ILE A 246 -8.62 4.29 11.08
CA ILE A 246 -7.23 4.68 10.84
C ILE A 246 -7.13 5.65 9.65
N PHE A 247 -7.82 5.37 8.54
CA PHE A 247 -7.80 6.24 7.36
C PHE A 247 -8.41 7.60 7.63
N ALA A 248 -9.57 7.64 8.30
CA ALA A 248 -10.20 8.89 8.70
C ALA A 248 -9.28 9.74 9.59
N ARG A 249 -8.60 9.13 10.56
CA ARG A 249 -7.63 9.83 11.43
C ARG A 249 -6.38 10.31 10.68
N SER A 250 -6.02 9.62 9.60
CA SER A 250 -4.86 9.95 8.78
C SER A 250 -5.18 10.97 7.68
N GLY A 251 -6.44 11.39 7.55
CA GLY A 251 -6.90 12.29 6.49
C GLY A 251 -6.98 11.64 5.10
N VAL A 252 -7.04 10.31 5.05
CA VAL A 252 -7.05 9.51 3.81
C VAL A 252 -8.48 9.02 3.54
N SER A 253 -8.95 9.15 2.29
CA SER A 253 -10.31 8.78 1.89
C SER A 253 -10.37 7.42 1.19
N LEU A 254 -9.81 6.38 1.81
CA LEU A 254 -9.87 5.02 1.29
C LEU A 254 -11.13 4.31 1.79
N ASN A 255 -11.83 3.64 0.87
CA ASN A 255 -12.99 2.82 1.17
C ASN A 255 -12.75 1.39 0.68
N MET A 256 -12.60 0.47 1.63
CA MET A 256 -12.28 -0.94 1.35
C MET A 256 -13.40 -1.68 0.62
N ASN A 257 -14.63 -1.16 0.60
CA ASN A 257 -15.72 -1.78 -0.16
C ASN A 257 -15.55 -1.64 -1.68
N TYR A 258 -14.67 -0.74 -2.14
CA TYR A 258 -14.34 -0.58 -3.56
C TYR A 258 -12.94 -1.12 -3.90
N ASP A 259 -12.24 -1.69 -2.93
CA ASP A 259 -10.96 -2.35 -3.19
C ASP A 259 -11.23 -3.79 -3.71
N ASP A 260 -10.64 -4.14 -4.85
CA ASP A 260 -10.87 -5.44 -5.50
C ASP A 260 -10.46 -6.62 -4.62
N ALA A 261 -9.38 -6.49 -3.83
CA ALA A 261 -8.92 -7.55 -2.95
C ALA A 261 -9.89 -7.75 -1.78
N PHE A 262 -10.37 -6.68 -1.15
CA PHE A 262 -11.41 -6.77 -0.13
C PHE A 262 -12.75 -7.26 -0.67
N THR A 263 -13.13 -6.84 -1.88
CA THR A 263 -14.34 -7.31 -2.55
C THR A 263 -14.27 -8.82 -2.77
N THR A 264 -13.13 -9.32 -3.23
CA THR A 264 -12.86 -10.75 -3.40
C THR A 264 -12.88 -11.50 -2.07
N LEU A 265 -12.26 -10.97 -1.02
CA LEU A 265 -12.24 -11.56 0.33
C LEU A 265 -13.66 -11.70 0.89
N ILE A 266 -14.41 -10.59 0.91
CA ILE A 266 -15.78 -10.53 1.43
C ILE A 266 -16.71 -11.40 0.58
N GLY A 267 -16.58 -11.36 -0.75
CA GLY A 267 -17.33 -12.22 -1.66
C GLY A 267 -17.08 -13.70 -1.39
N SER A 268 -15.80 -14.09 -1.21
CA SER A 268 -15.43 -15.47 -0.88
C SER A 268 -16.09 -15.94 0.42
N LEU A 269 -16.04 -15.12 1.46
CA LEU A 269 -16.65 -15.43 2.76
C LEU A 269 -18.19 -15.46 2.69
N LYS A 270 -18.82 -14.54 1.94
CA LYS A 270 -20.27 -14.55 1.71
C LYS A 270 -20.74 -15.82 1.01
N LEU A 271 -20.03 -16.27 -0.03
CA LEU A 271 -20.32 -17.54 -0.70
C LEU A 271 -20.22 -18.72 0.27
N LEU A 272 -19.14 -18.77 1.06
CA LEU A 272 -18.92 -19.81 2.06
C LEU A 272 -19.95 -19.77 3.19
N SER A 273 -20.53 -18.60 3.49
CA SER A 273 -21.54 -18.41 4.54
C SER A 273 -22.96 -18.81 4.13
N LEU A 274 -23.20 -19.11 2.85
CA LEU A 274 -24.53 -19.51 2.38
C LEU A 274 -25.02 -20.78 3.08
N SER A 275 -26.31 -20.84 3.37
CA SER A 275 -26.92 -22.05 3.97
C SER A 275 -26.79 -23.26 3.05
N TRP A 276 -26.75 -24.46 3.64
CA TRP A 276 -26.56 -25.72 2.91
C TRP A 276 -27.48 -25.92 1.69
N PRO A 277 -28.80 -25.66 1.77
CA PRO A 277 -29.67 -25.81 0.60
C PRO A 277 -29.32 -24.85 -0.53
N VAL A 278 -28.99 -23.60 -0.17
CA VAL A 278 -28.73 -22.53 -1.12
C VAL A 278 -27.41 -22.76 -1.86
N VAL A 279 -26.35 -23.09 -1.13
CA VAL A 279 -25.03 -23.33 -1.72
C VAL A 279 -25.02 -24.60 -2.60
N THR A 280 -25.80 -25.63 -2.24
CA THR A 280 -25.89 -26.86 -3.03
C THR A 280 -26.58 -26.59 -4.37
N LEU A 281 -27.70 -25.87 -4.34
CA LEU A 281 -28.41 -25.46 -5.57
C LEU A 281 -27.53 -24.55 -6.43
N LEU A 282 -26.88 -23.55 -5.82
CA LEU A 282 -26.00 -22.63 -6.53
C LEU A 282 -24.84 -23.35 -7.21
N ARG A 283 -24.22 -24.32 -6.53
CA ARG A 283 -23.14 -25.16 -7.10
C ARG A 283 -23.63 -25.90 -8.34
N GLU A 284 -24.78 -26.56 -8.27
CA GLU A 284 -25.35 -27.30 -9.40
C GLU A 284 -25.68 -26.39 -10.60
N GLU A 285 -26.13 -25.16 -10.34
CA GLU A 285 -26.41 -24.18 -11.38
C GLU A 285 -25.12 -23.63 -12.02
N ILE A 286 -24.16 -23.21 -11.20
CA ILE A 286 -22.86 -22.67 -11.63
C ILE A 286 -22.09 -23.71 -12.46
N ASP A 287 -22.23 -25.00 -12.17
CA ASP A 287 -21.58 -26.06 -12.94
C ASP A 287 -22.12 -26.19 -14.38
N LYS A 288 -23.37 -25.77 -14.64
CA LYS A 288 -24.06 -25.96 -15.93
C LYS A 288 -24.03 -24.73 -16.83
N VAL A 289 -23.80 -23.54 -16.28
CA VAL A 289 -23.88 -22.27 -17.02
C VAL A 289 -22.50 -21.80 -17.50
N PRO A 290 -22.40 -20.96 -18.55
CA PRO A 290 -21.18 -20.23 -18.91
C PRO A 290 -20.68 -19.29 -17.80
N ASP A 291 -19.47 -18.76 -17.97
CA ASP A 291 -18.79 -17.98 -16.93
C ASP A 291 -19.48 -16.65 -16.66
N GLU A 292 -19.94 -15.95 -17.71
CA GLU A 292 -20.65 -14.68 -17.59
C GLU A 292 -21.97 -14.84 -16.81
N VAL A 293 -22.71 -15.92 -17.10
CA VAL A 293 -23.98 -16.22 -16.42
C VAL A 293 -23.74 -16.68 -14.98
N ALA A 294 -22.62 -17.34 -14.70
CA ALA A 294 -22.24 -17.70 -13.33
C ALA A 294 -21.96 -16.45 -12.48
N GLU A 295 -21.27 -15.46 -13.05
CA GLU A 295 -21.00 -14.19 -12.37
C GLU A 295 -22.28 -13.39 -12.10
N GLU A 296 -23.21 -13.35 -13.05
CA GLU A 296 -24.54 -12.73 -12.83
C GLU A 296 -25.30 -13.40 -11.68
N LYS A 297 -25.29 -14.74 -11.59
CA LYS A 297 -25.92 -15.47 -10.48
C LYS A 297 -25.29 -15.16 -9.13
N LEU A 298 -23.96 -15.06 -9.08
CA LEU A 298 -23.26 -14.65 -7.85
C LEU A 298 -23.63 -13.22 -7.46
N PHE A 299 -23.72 -12.33 -8.45
CA PHE A 299 -24.12 -10.94 -8.26
C PHE A 299 -25.55 -10.80 -7.69
N GLU A 300 -26.52 -11.58 -8.18
CA GLU A 300 -27.89 -11.63 -7.65
C GLU A 300 -27.93 -11.98 -6.15
N MET A 301 -26.96 -12.77 -5.69
CA MET A 301 -26.77 -13.14 -4.29
C MET A 301 -25.94 -12.14 -3.48
N LYS A 302 -25.59 -10.98 -4.07
CA LYS A 302 -24.70 -9.96 -3.49
C LYS A 302 -23.29 -10.48 -3.19
N ILE A 303 -22.83 -11.41 -4.02
CA ILE A 303 -21.47 -11.96 -3.98
C ILE A 303 -20.71 -11.34 -5.14
N TYR A 304 -19.68 -10.55 -4.82
CA TYR A 304 -18.91 -9.77 -5.78
C TYR A 304 -17.45 -10.25 -5.80
N GLY A 305 -16.71 -9.92 -6.86
CA GLY A 305 -15.27 -10.21 -6.95
C GLY A 305 -14.91 -11.68 -7.15
N LEU A 306 -15.88 -12.53 -7.50
CA LEU A 306 -15.65 -13.95 -7.76
C LEU A 306 -16.01 -14.27 -9.20
N ASN A 307 -15.09 -14.95 -9.89
CA ASN A 307 -15.40 -15.64 -11.13
C ASN A 307 -15.87 -17.09 -10.84
N LYS A 308 -16.34 -17.76 -11.88
CA LYS A 308 -16.84 -19.14 -11.78
C LYS A 308 -15.81 -20.12 -11.24
N GLU A 309 -14.57 -20.08 -11.71
CA GLU A 309 -13.51 -21.01 -11.29
C GLU A 309 -13.25 -20.88 -9.78
N ARG A 310 -13.15 -19.64 -9.29
CA ARG A 310 -12.96 -19.34 -7.89
C ARG A 310 -14.14 -19.80 -7.03
N ALA A 311 -15.36 -19.56 -7.47
CA ALA A 311 -16.56 -20.07 -6.78
C ALA A 311 -16.54 -21.60 -6.65
N LYS A 312 -16.16 -22.31 -7.73
CA LYS A 312 -16.02 -23.79 -7.71
C LYS A 312 -14.96 -24.26 -6.71
N ASN A 313 -13.82 -23.56 -6.62
CA ASN A 313 -12.79 -23.89 -5.64
C ASN A 313 -13.29 -23.68 -4.20
N LEU A 314 -14.02 -22.60 -3.94
CA LEU A 314 -14.60 -22.32 -2.62
C LEU A 314 -15.66 -23.35 -2.22
N PHE A 315 -16.49 -23.85 -3.16
CA PHE A 315 -17.44 -24.92 -2.86
C PHE A 315 -16.76 -26.19 -2.35
N ARG A 316 -15.53 -26.48 -2.78
CA ARG A 316 -14.77 -27.65 -2.28
C ARG A 316 -14.29 -27.49 -0.84
N LEU A 317 -14.21 -26.25 -0.35
CA LEU A 317 -13.83 -25.95 1.03
C LEU A 317 -15.01 -26.09 2.01
N ARG A 318 -16.25 -26.23 1.50
CA ARG A 318 -17.43 -26.46 2.33
C ARG A 318 -17.50 -27.91 2.77
N SER A 319 -17.16 -28.17 4.04
CA SER A 319 -17.11 -29.53 4.58
C SER A 319 -18.48 -30.19 4.74
N ASP A 320 -19.54 -29.39 4.75
CA ASP A 320 -20.94 -29.82 4.87
C ASP A 320 -21.60 -30.17 3.52
N ILE A 321 -20.92 -29.91 2.39
CA ILE A 321 -21.37 -30.27 1.05
C ILE A 321 -20.45 -31.39 0.53
N LYS A 322 -21.01 -32.54 0.13
CA LYS A 322 -20.24 -33.61 -0.52
C LYS A 322 -20.17 -33.42 -2.03
#